data_AF-A0A4T0HN26-F1
#
_entry.id   AF-A0A4T0HN26-F1
#
_cell.length_a   1.000
_cell.length_b   1.000
_cell.length_c   1.000
_cell.angle_alpha   90.00
_cell.angle_beta   90.00
_cell.angle_gamma   90.00
#
_symmetry.space_group_name_H-M   'P 1'
#
loop_
_entity.id
_entity.type
_entity.pdbx_description
1 polymer ?
#
loop_
_entity_poly.entity_id
_entity_poly.type
_entity_poly.pdbx_seq_one_letter_code
_entity_poly.pdbx_strand_id
1 'polypeptide(L)'
;MIRNGLDLLARRSPIHKPIFKTLFGLDIKLGCTIITAFALFNKVAGVYGVNVIFTGGTFAQCTMYLYSVGTLAGFVWGLKQITEENPTNSLLYANMFAIDHIISSIYSAVFFKHWYFDEPHDGRRADVGDLTKGWGGVAHQDLTEMDRITAAKEIWGREKVFAGLVLLSGFVAKVYFILIIYSFSLSLIQGTYVSNNQSNRANYRSNNSNQDE
;
A
#
# COMPACT_ATOMS: atom_id res chain seq x y z
N MET A 1 -19.64 -6.38 -30.64
CA MET A 1 -20.36 -5.46 -29.72
C MET A 1 -19.64 -5.29 -28.38
N ILE A 2 -19.16 -6.37 -27.72
CA ILE A 2 -18.46 -6.30 -26.42
C ILE A 2 -17.13 -5.52 -26.49
N ARG A 3 -16.29 -5.75 -27.50
CA ARG A 3 -14.96 -5.11 -27.66
C ARG A 3 -15.01 -3.57 -27.70
N ASN A 4 -16.00 -3.00 -28.40
CA ASN A 4 -16.21 -1.55 -28.49
C ASN A 4 -16.50 -0.92 -27.11
N GLY A 5 -17.18 -1.63 -26.21
CA GLY A 5 -17.47 -1.16 -24.85
C GLY A 5 -16.22 -1.14 -23.96
N LEU A 6 -15.37 -2.16 -24.07
CA LEU A 6 -14.11 -2.23 -23.34
C LEU A 6 -13.10 -1.16 -23.81
N ASP A 7 -13.05 -0.90 -25.12
CA ASP A 7 -12.21 0.16 -25.69
C ASP A 7 -12.65 1.56 -25.21
N LEU A 8 -13.96 1.78 -25.04
CA LEU A 8 -14.49 3.01 -24.45
C LEU A 8 -14.10 3.17 -22.97
N LEU A 9 -14.08 2.07 -22.21
CA LEU A 9 -13.63 2.09 -20.81
C LEU A 9 -12.13 2.43 -20.72
N ALA A 10 -11.30 1.83 -21.57
CA ALA A 10 -9.86 2.15 -21.64
C ALA A 10 -9.58 3.58 -22.11
N ARG A 11 -10.48 4.19 -22.88
CA ARG A 11 -10.38 5.62 -23.23
C ARG A 11 -10.81 6.56 -22.12
N ARG A 12 -11.63 6.10 -21.17
CA ARG A 12 -12.09 6.89 -20.02
C ARG A 12 -11.18 6.76 -18.80
N SER A 13 -10.27 5.79 -18.79
CA SER A 13 -9.30 5.68 -17.72
C SER A 13 -8.27 6.81 -17.78
N PRO A 14 -7.72 7.23 -16.63
CA PRO A 14 -6.66 8.25 -16.58
C PRO A 14 -5.43 7.87 -17.42
N ILE A 15 -5.21 6.56 -17.60
CA ILE A 15 -4.13 5.98 -18.38
C ILE A 15 -4.74 5.28 -19.60
N HIS A 16 -4.20 5.54 -20.79
CA HIS A 16 -4.79 5.08 -22.06
C HIS A 16 -4.14 3.80 -22.61
N LYS A 17 -2.93 3.48 -22.15
CA LYS A 17 -2.13 2.32 -22.59
C LYS A 17 -1.36 1.72 -21.42
N PRO A 18 -1.14 0.40 -21.40
CA PRO A 18 -0.31 -0.23 -20.38
C PRO A 18 1.12 0.30 -20.47
N ILE A 19 1.65 0.79 -19.35
CA ILE A 19 2.99 1.38 -19.27
C ILE A 19 3.99 0.28 -18.89
N PHE A 20 3.57 -0.62 -17.99
CA PHE A 20 4.41 -1.68 -17.44
C PHE A 20 3.93 -3.06 -17.89
N LYS A 21 4.89 -3.98 -18.02
CA LYS A 21 4.62 -5.40 -18.33
C LYS A 21 5.02 -6.35 -17.21
N THR A 22 5.76 -5.86 -16.22
CA THR A 22 6.28 -6.65 -15.09
C THR A 22 6.36 -5.79 -13.84
N LEU A 23 6.34 -6.44 -12.67
CA LEU A 23 6.70 -5.83 -11.39
C LEU A 23 8.10 -6.33 -11.02
N PHE A 24 9.14 -5.49 -11.14
CA PHE A 24 10.53 -5.87 -10.84
C PHE A 24 10.98 -7.19 -11.51
N GLY A 25 10.53 -7.43 -12.75
CA GLY A 25 10.82 -8.67 -13.50
C GLY A 25 9.85 -9.83 -13.24
N LEU A 26 8.96 -9.73 -12.26
CA LEU A 26 7.87 -10.68 -12.04
C LEU A 26 6.73 -10.43 -13.03
N ASP A 27 6.02 -11.50 -13.39
CA ASP A 27 4.79 -11.42 -14.18
C ASP A 27 3.82 -10.38 -13.61
N ILE A 28 3.17 -9.61 -14.47
CA ILE A 28 2.33 -8.48 -14.04
C ILE A 28 1.12 -8.92 -13.22
N LYS A 29 0.53 -10.10 -13.48
CA LYS A 29 -0.56 -10.61 -12.66
C LYS A 29 -0.05 -10.96 -11.28
N LEU A 30 1.07 -11.71 -11.21
CA LEU A 30 1.72 -12.01 -9.93
C LEU A 30 2.06 -10.74 -9.16
N GLY A 31 2.59 -9.73 -9.86
CA GLY A 31 2.89 -8.42 -9.29
C GLY A 31 1.65 -7.75 -8.69
N CYS A 32 0.54 -7.71 -9.42
CA CYS A 32 -0.73 -7.17 -8.91
C CYS A 32 -1.25 -7.95 -7.70
N THR A 33 -1.17 -9.28 -7.72
CA THR A 33 -1.53 -10.14 -6.58
C THR A 33 -0.70 -9.80 -5.35
N ILE A 34 0.63 -9.67 -5.49
CA ILE A 34 1.54 -9.32 -4.40
C ILE A 34 1.20 -7.92 -3.85
N ILE A 35 1.06 -6.92 -4.72
CA ILE A 35 0.69 -5.55 -4.33
C ILE A 35 -0.61 -5.54 -3.53
N THR A 36 -1.65 -6.19 -4.05
CA THR A 36 -2.95 -6.23 -3.37
C THR A 36 -2.89 -7.00 -2.06
N ALA A 37 -2.12 -8.09 -1.97
CA ALA A 37 -1.92 -8.83 -0.74
C ALA A 37 -1.19 -8.00 0.33
N PHE A 38 -0.14 -7.27 -0.03
CA PHE A 38 0.53 -6.33 0.87
C PHE A 38 -0.41 -5.22 1.33
N ALA A 39 -1.23 -4.68 0.42
CA ALA A 39 -2.20 -3.67 0.77
C ALA A 39 -3.27 -4.22 1.74
N LEU A 40 -3.75 -5.45 1.53
CA LEU A 40 -4.63 -6.14 2.47
C LEU A 40 -4.00 -6.31 3.84
N PHE A 41 -2.74 -6.77 3.90
CA PHE A 41 -2.01 -6.89 5.16
C PHE A 41 -1.92 -5.54 5.88
N ASN A 42 -1.62 -4.46 5.15
CA ASN A 42 -1.59 -3.11 5.70
C ASN A 42 -2.97 -2.65 6.22
N LYS A 43 -4.08 -3.04 5.57
CA LYS A 43 -5.43 -2.74 6.04
C LYS A 43 -5.77 -3.52 7.33
N VAL A 44 -5.40 -4.79 7.40
CA VAL A 44 -5.56 -5.62 8.60
C VAL A 44 -4.74 -5.08 9.78
N ALA A 45 -3.52 -4.60 9.55
CA ALA A 45 -2.75 -3.90 10.57
C ALA A 45 -3.52 -2.67 11.13
N GLY A 46 -4.25 -1.96 10.27
CA GLY A 46 -5.14 -0.87 10.68
C GLY A 46 -6.32 -1.29 11.57
N VAL A 47 -6.74 -2.56 11.54
CA VAL A 47 -7.79 -3.08 12.45
C VAL A 47 -7.33 -3.00 13.91
N TYR A 48 -6.05 -3.26 14.19
CA TYR A 48 -5.50 -3.10 15.54
C TYR A 48 -5.53 -1.64 16.01
N GLY A 49 -5.43 -0.69 15.08
CA GLY A 49 -5.54 0.75 15.37
C GLY A 49 -6.94 1.21 15.78
N VAL A 50 -7.98 0.40 15.55
CA VAL A 50 -9.36 0.71 15.98
C VAL A 50 -9.48 0.83 17.50
N ASN A 51 -8.55 0.24 18.27
CA ASN A 51 -8.49 0.43 19.72
C ASN A 51 -8.44 1.91 20.13
N VAL A 52 -7.91 2.78 19.27
CA VAL A 52 -7.82 4.22 19.54
C VAL A 52 -9.18 4.87 19.83
N ILE A 53 -10.28 4.29 19.32
CA ILE A 53 -11.64 4.75 19.58
C ILE A 53 -11.99 4.62 21.07
N PHE A 54 -11.45 3.60 21.74
CA PHE A 54 -11.72 3.31 23.14
C PHE A 54 -10.70 3.95 24.09
N THR A 55 -9.54 4.38 23.58
CA THR A 55 -8.45 4.94 24.39
C THR A 55 -8.30 6.45 24.26
N GLY A 56 -9.30 7.15 23.70
CA GLY A 56 -9.30 8.61 23.60
C GLY A 56 -8.53 9.19 22.41
N GLY A 57 -8.48 8.46 21.28
CA GLY A 57 -7.88 8.94 20.04
C GLY A 57 -8.53 10.19 19.48
N THR A 58 -7.77 10.92 18.65
CA THR A 58 -8.30 12.09 17.94
C THR A 58 -9.34 11.67 16.90
N PHE A 59 -10.23 12.59 16.53
CA PHE A 59 -11.22 12.35 15.47
C PHE A 59 -10.57 11.88 14.15
N ALA A 60 -9.40 12.44 13.80
CA ALA A 60 -8.65 12.04 12.62
C ALA A 60 -8.13 10.60 12.71
N GLN A 61 -7.63 10.18 13.87
CA GLN A 61 -7.21 8.79 14.09
C GLN A 61 -8.39 7.83 13.97
N CYS A 62 -9.51 8.14 14.64
CA CYS A 62 -10.72 7.31 14.59
C CYS A 62 -11.24 7.13 13.16
N THR A 63 -11.39 8.23 12.42
CA THR A 63 -11.91 8.20 11.04
C THR A 63 -10.95 7.50 10.07
N MET A 64 -9.64 7.68 10.22
CA MET A 64 -8.62 6.97 9.43
C MET A 64 -8.72 5.46 9.59
N TYR A 65 -8.78 4.97 10.85
CA TYR A 65 -8.85 3.53 11.10
C TYR A 65 -10.17 2.93 10.66
N LEU A 66 -11.30 3.61 10.92
CA LEU A 66 -12.61 3.17 10.41
C LEU A 66 -12.66 3.10 8.89
N TYR A 67 -12.11 4.09 8.19
CA TYR A 67 -11.97 4.08 6.74
C TYR A 67 -11.12 2.90 6.25
N SER A 68 -9.98 2.66 6.91
CA SER A 68 -9.09 1.53 6.58
C SER A 68 -9.82 0.19 6.72
N VAL A 69 -10.57 -0.01 7.80
CA VAL A 69 -11.37 -1.24 7.99
C VAL A 69 -12.51 -1.33 6.98
N GLY A 70 -13.24 -0.24 6.75
CA GLY A 70 -14.36 -0.21 5.80
C GLY A 70 -13.94 -0.52 4.35
N THR A 71 -12.71 -0.18 3.97
CA THR A 71 -12.18 -0.47 2.63
C THR A 71 -11.67 -1.91 2.46
N LEU A 72 -11.53 -2.69 3.54
CA LEU A 72 -10.98 -4.05 3.51
C LEU A 72 -11.71 -4.97 2.53
N ALA A 73 -13.05 -4.96 2.55
CA ALA A 73 -13.88 -5.77 1.65
C ALA A 73 -13.62 -5.44 0.17
N GLY A 74 -13.37 -4.16 -0.13
CA GLY A 74 -13.01 -3.71 -1.48
C GLY A 74 -11.66 -4.26 -1.95
N PHE A 75 -10.68 -4.38 -1.05
CA PHE A 75 -9.39 -4.98 -1.39
C PHE A 75 -9.46 -6.50 -1.53
N VAL A 76 -10.27 -7.19 -0.72
CA VAL A 76 -10.51 -8.63 -0.87
C VAL A 76 -11.20 -8.91 -2.21
N TRP A 77 -12.22 -8.12 -2.54
CA TRP A 77 -12.86 -8.17 -3.85
C TRP A 77 -11.87 -7.89 -4.98
N GLY A 78 -11.03 -6.86 -4.87
CA GLY A 78 -10.00 -6.53 -5.85
C GLY A 78 -9.02 -7.67 -6.12
N LEU A 79 -8.57 -8.35 -5.07
CA LEU A 79 -7.68 -9.52 -5.19
C LEU A 79 -8.33 -10.63 -6.02
N LYS A 80 -9.61 -10.89 -5.77
CA LYS A 80 -10.39 -11.84 -6.56
C LYS A 80 -10.45 -11.41 -8.02
N GLN A 81 -10.72 -10.13 -8.31
CA GLN A 81 -10.84 -9.64 -9.69
C GLN A 81 -9.52 -9.74 -10.47
N ILE A 82 -8.38 -9.48 -9.82
CA ILE A 82 -7.05 -9.69 -10.42
C ILE A 82 -6.83 -11.17 -10.73
N THR A 83 -7.22 -12.06 -9.80
CA THR A 83 -7.04 -13.50 -9.95
C THR A 83 -7.88 -14.06 -11.10
N GLU A 84 -9.12 -13.59 -11.23
CA GLU A 84 -10.07 -13.94 -12.30
C GLU A 84 -9.76 -13.27 -13.64
N GLU A 85 -8.77 -12.37 -13.70
CA GLU A 85 -8.40 -11.62 -14.92
C GLU A 85 -9.59 -10.86 -15.53
N ASN A 86 -10.51 -10.37 -14.68
CA ASN A 86 -11.67 -9.64 -15.16
C ASN A 86 -11.25 -8.22 -15.61
N PRO A 87 -11.35 -7.88 -16.90
CA PRO A 87 -10.79 -6.63 -17.43
C PRO A 87 -11.47 -5.38 -16.84
N THR A 88 -12.80 -5.36 -16.83
CA THR A 88 -13.58 -4.20 -16.37
C THR A 88 -13.45 -4.02 -14.87
N ASN A 89 -13.59 -5.10 -14.10
CA ASN A 89 -13.57 -5.01 -12.65
C ASN A 89 -12.15 -4.77 -12.12
N SER A 90 -11.10 -5.26 -12.79
CA SER A 90 -9.72 -4.93 -12.43
C SER A 90 -9.42 -3.44 -12.70
N LEU A 91 -10.01 -2.84 -13.73
CA LEU A 91 -9.89 -1.39 -13.96
C LEU A 91 -10.64 -0.59 -12.89
N LEU A 92 -11.83 -1.02 -12.50
CA LEU A 92 -12.57 -0.41 -11.39
C LEU A 92 -11.76 -0.50 -10.08
N TYR A 93 -11.15 -1.65 -9.81
CA TYR A 93 -10.26 -1.82 -8.67
C TYR A 93 -9.03 -0.91 -8.73
N ALA A 94 -8.42 -0.71 -9.90
CA ALA A 94 -7.31 0.24 -10.08
C ALA A 94 -7.72 1.67 -9.68
N ASN A 95 -8.93 2.10 -10.06
CA ASN A 95 -9.48 3.40 -9.64
C ASN A 95 -9.69 3.45 -8.12
N MET A 96 -10.29 2.40 -7.53
CA MET A 96 -10.49 2.33 -6.08
C MET A 96 -9.16 2.39 -5.32
N PHE A 97 -8.12 1.69 -5.78
CA PHE A 97 -6.79 1.71 -5.17
C PHE A 97 -6.15 3.11 -5.27
N ALA A 98 -6.33 3.81 -6.40
CA ALA A 98 -5.86 5.18 -6.56
C ALA A 98 -6.59 6.17 -5.65
N ILE A 99 -7.92 6.07 -5.54
CA ILE A 99 -8.73 6.89 -4.64
C ILE A 99 -8.35 6.62 -3.17
N ASP A 100 -8.16 5.35 -2.81
CA ASP A 100 -7.70 4.95 -1.48
C ASP A 100 -6.35 5.59 -1.14
N HIS A 101 -5.44 5.64 -2.11
CA HIS A 101 -4.16 6.30 -1.92
C HIS A 101 -4.30 7.82 -1.73
N ILE A 102 -5.17 8.50 -2.49
CA ILE A 102 -5.45 9.94 -2.31
C ILE A 102 -5.97 10.21 -0.91
N ILE A 103 -6.99 9.46 -0.47
CA ILE A 103 -7.58 9.61 0.87
C ILE A 103 -6.53 9.31 1.96
N SER A 104 -5.77 8.23 1.80
CA SER A 104 -4.68 7.87 2.72
C SER A 104 -3.58 8.95 2.77
N SER A 105 -3.36 9.68 1.68
CA SER A 105 -2.39 10.77 1.61
C SER A 105 -2.82 11.97 2.43
N ILE A 106 -4.12 12.27 2.48
CA ILE A 106 -4.68 13.30 3.36
C ILE A 106 -4.38 12.96 4.82
N TYR A 107 -4.67 11.72 5.24
CA TYR A 107 -4.34 11.27 6.60
C TYR A 107 -2.82 11.24 6.87
N SER A 108 -2.02 10.87 5.88
CA SER A 108 -0.56 10.91 5.99
C SER A 108 -0.03 12.34 6.16
N ALA A 109 -0.65 13.33 5.51
CA ALA A 109 -0.30 14.74 5.68
C ALA A 109 -0.69 15.25 7.07
N VAL A 110 -1.86 14.86 7.60
CA VAL A 110 -2.27 15.16 8.98
C VAL A 110 -1.28 14.53 9.97
N PHE A 111 -0.92 13.26 9.78
CA PHE A 111 0.09 12.58 10.60
C PHE A 111 1.44 13.28 10.51
N PHE A 112 1.91 13.63 9.31
CA PHE A 112 3.18 14.32 9.11
C PHE A 112 3.22 15.66 9.83
N LYS A 113 2.15 16.46 9.70
CA LYS A 113 2.02 17.75 10.39
C LYS A 113 2.08 17.58 11.91
N HIS A 114 1.28 16.65 12.43
CA HIS A 114 1.26 16.36 13.86
C HIS A 114 2.64 15.88 14.35
N TRP A 115 3.22 14.89 13.68
CA TRP A 115 4.47 14.26 14.11
C TRP A 115 5.69 15.17 13.97
N TYR A 116 5.80 16.03 12.95
CA TYR A 116 7.00 16.84 12.73
C TYR A 116 6.94 18.22 13.37
N PHE A 117 5.75 18.75 13.63
CA PHE A 117 5.58 20.13 14.08
C PHE A 117 4.88 20.25 15.43
N ASP A 118 3.86 19.42 15.68
CA ASP A 118 3.07 19.54 16.91
C ASP A 118 3.66 18.71 18.06
N GLU A 119 4.24 17.54 17.76
CA GLU A 119 4.75 16.62 18.77
C GLU A 119 6.09 17.11 19.37
N PRO A 120 6.19 17.25 20.70
CA PRO A 120 7.45 17.59 21.33
C PRO A 120 8.42 16.40 21.28
N HIS A 121 9.46 16.51 20.46
CA HIS A 121 10.57 15.55 20.38
C HIS A 121 11.54 15.69 21.55
N ASP A 122 11.00 15.70 22.76
CA ASP A 122 11.74 15.96 23.98
C ASP A 122 12.26 14.65 24.63
N GLY A 123 11.80 13.49 24.16
CA GLY A 123 12.19 12.16 24.67
C GLY A 123 11.33 11.68 25.84
N ARG A 124 10.19 12.31 26.12
CA ARG A 124 9.23 11.80 27.10
C ARG A 124 8.66 10.49 26.57
N ARG A 125 8.48 9.53 27.48
CA ARG A 125 7.73 8.32 27.12
C ARG A 125 6.26 8.71 27.03
N ALA A 126 5.55 8.10 26.08
CA ALA A 126 4.10 8.04 26.18
C ALA A 126 3.75 7.49 27.56
N ASP A 127 2.83 8.15 28.27
CA ASP A 127 2.35 7.68 29.57
C ASP A 127 1.60 6.36 29.37
N VAL A 128 2.35 5.27 29.40
CA VAL A 128 1.84 3.90 29.29
C VAL A 128 1.42 3.37 30.66
N GLY A 129 1.02 4.24 31.60
CA GLY A 129 0.52 3.87 32.92
C GLY A 129 1.33 2.80 33.65
N ASP A 130 0.67 2.08 34.56
CA ASP A 130 1.27 1.06 35.41
C ASP A 130 1.68 -0.24 34.68
N LEU A 131 1.39 -0.34 33.37
CA LEU A 131 1.57 -1.57 32.58
C LEU A 131 3.03 -1.93 32.35
N THR A 132 3.94 -0.96 32.42
CA THR A 132 5.39 -1.20 32.27
C THR A 132 6.07 -1.66 33.56
N LYS A 133 5.41 -1.59 34.72
CA LYS A 133 6.01 -2.02 36.00
C LYS A 133 6.22 -3.54 36.10
N GLY A 134 5.48 -4.33 35.31
CA GLY A 134 5.53 -5.80 35.37
C GLY A 134 6.56 -6.47 34.44
N TRP A 135 7.16 -5.74 33.50
CA TRP A 135 8.00 -6.33 32.42
C TRP A 135 9.51 -6.25 32.68
N GLY A 136 9.93 -6.15 33.95
CA GLY A 136 11.35 -6.11 34.30
C GLY A 136 12.05 -4.89 33.70
N GLY A 137 11.68 -3.70 34.18
CA GLY A 137 12.29 -2.45 33.75
C GLY A 137 13.82 -2.50 33.89
N VAL A 138 14.50 -2.46 32.74
CA VAL A 138 15.96 -2.27 32.68
C VAL A 138 16.29 -1.01 33.47
N ALA A 139 17.19 -1.10 34.45
CA ALA A 139 17.63 0.04 35.26
C ALA A 139 17.99 1.22 34.34
N HIS A 140 17.28 2.33 34.50
CA HIS A 140 17.52 3.53 33.71
C HIS A 140 18.62 4.36 34.38
N GLN A 141 19.49 4.95 33.55
CA GLN A 141 20.17 6.16 33.98
C GLN A 141 19.10 7.23 34.14
N ASP A 142 18.92 7.74 35.35
CA ASP A 142 18.12 8.93 35.62
C ASP A 142 18.86 10.14 35.01
N LEU A 143 18.71 10.32 33.69
CA LEU A 143 19.11 11.55 33.03
C LEU A 143 18.27 12.68 33.63
N THR A 144 18.92 13.80 33.93
CA THR A 144 18.18 15.00 34.31
C THR A 144 17.22 15.39 33.18
N GLU A 145 16.14 16.12 33.48
CA GLU A 145 15.18 16.54 32.46
C GLU A 145 15.87 17.29 31.30
N MET A 146 16.88 18.12 31.63
CA MET A 146 17.66 18.85 30.64
C MET A 146 18.54 17.95 29.76
N ASP A 147 19.20 16.95 30.35
CA ASP A 147 20.04 16.02 29.60
C ASP A 147 19.20 15.16 28.65
N ARG A 148 18.03 14.72 29.10
CA ARG A 148 17.06 13.96 28.29
C ARG A 148 16.59 14.77 27.08
N ILE A 149 16.15 16.02 27.29
CA ILE A 149 15.66 16.89 26.21
C ILE A 149 16.77 17.16 25.19
N THR A 150 17.98 17.39 25.67
CA THR A 150 19.13 17.69 24.81
C THR A 150 19.49 16.47 23.95
N ALA A 151 19.61 15.29 24.55
CA ALA A 151 19.88 14.04 23.83
C ALA A 151 18.76 13.71 22.82
N ALA A 152 17.49 13.85 23.21
CA ALA A 152 16.35 13.58 22.33
C ALA A 152 16.29 14.52 21.12
N LYS A 153 16.53 15.81 21.32
CA LYS A 153 16.58 16.80 20.23
C LYS A 153 17.75 16.53 19.27
N GLU A 154 18.89 16.09 19.78
CA GLU A 154 20.04 15.72 18.94
C GLU A 154 19.69 14.52 18.05
N ILE A 155 19.11 13.47 18.63
CA ILE A 155 18.65 12.28 17.90
C ILE A 155 17.62 12.66 16.85
N TRP A 156 16.58 13.42 17.25
CA TRP A 156 15.54 13.88 16.33
C TRP A 156 16.13 14.70 15.16
N GLY A 157 17.06 15.60 15.46
CA GLY A 157 17.74 16.42 14.45
C GLY A 157 18.44 15.58 13.38
N ARG A 158 19.04 14.45 13.78
CA ARG A 158 19.75 13.51 12.91
C ARG A 158 18.81 12.57 12.15
N GLU A 159 17.73 12.11 12.77
CA GLU A 159 16.88 11.05 12.23
C GLU A 159 15.66 11.54 11.44
N LYS A 160 15.19 12.77 11.68
CA LYS A 160 13.98 13.31 11.04
C LYS A 160 14.04 13.28 9.50
N VAL A 161 15.22 13.51 8.91
CA VAL A 161 15.37 13.48 7.44
C VAL A 161 15.22 12.05 6.93
N PHE A 162 15.86 11.09 7.60
CA PHE A 162 15.75 9.68 7.24
C PHE A 162 14.29 9.20 7.35
N ALA A 163 13.61 9.51 8.45
CA ALA A 163 12.19 9.21 8.62
C ALA A 163 11.34 9.84 7.51
N GLY A 164 11.60 11.09 7.13
CA GLY A 164 10.90 11.76 6.04
C GLY A 164 11.11 11.09 4.69
N LEU A 165 12.34 10.65 4.39
CA LEU A 165 12.67 9.90 3.17
C LEU A 165 12.00 8.52 3.13
N VAL A 166 11.88 7.85 4.27
CA VAL A 166 11.15 6.57 4.38
C VAL A 166 9.67 6.78 4.09
N LEU A 167 9.06 7.84 4.62
CA LEU A 167 7.67 8.17 4.31
C LEU A 167 7.47 8.50 2.82
N LEU A 168 8.37 9.31 2.26
CA LEU A 168 8.32 9.67 0.84
C LEU A 168 8.52 8.47 -0.08
N SER A 169 9.43 7.56 0.26
CA SER A 169 9.68 6.36 -0.55
C SER A 169 8.45 5.44 -0.56
N GLY A 170 7.81 5.23 0.59
CA GLY A 170 6.56 4.48 0.67
C GLY A 170 5.42 5.15 -0.10
N PHE A 171 5.36 6.48 -0.08
CA PHE A 171 4.40 7.26 -0.87
C PHE A 171 4.60 7.05 -2.39
N VAL A 172 5.82 7.23 -2.89
CA VAL A 172 6.16 7.06 -4.31
C VAL A 172 5.98 5.61 -4.76
N ALA A 173 6.33 4.63 -3.91
CA ALA A 173 6.12 3.22 -4.19
C ALA A 173 4.63 2.90 -4.43
N LYS A 174 3.71 3.48 -3.65
CA LYS A 174 2.27 3.31 -3.87
C LYS A 174 1.79 3.90 -5.19
N VAL A 175 2.35 5.03 -5.63
CA VAL A 175 2.07 5.57 -6.97
C VAL A 175 2.50 4.58 -8.05
N TYR A 176 3.69 4.01 -7.94
CA TYR A 176 4.14 2.98 -8.87
C TYR A 176 3.21 1.76 -8.87
N PHE A 177 2.76 1.29 -7.70
CA PHE A 177 1.82 0.17 -7.60
C PHE A 177 0.47 0.46 -8.26
N ILE A 178 -0.05 1.69 -8.16
CA ILE A 178 -1.25 2.12 -8.89
C ILE A 178 -1.03 1.95 -10.40
N LEU A 179 0.10 2.42 -10.92
CA LEU A 179 0.41 2.32 -12.35
C LEU A 179 0.55 0.87 -12.82
N ILE A 180 1.05 -0.02 -11.97
CA ILE A 180 1.14 -1.46 -12.25
C ILE A 180 -0.27 -2.07 -12.39
N ILE A 181 -1.16 -1.81 -11.44
CA ILE A 181 -2.54 -2.34 -11.48
C ILE A 181 -3.29 -1.77 -12.70
N TYR A 182 -3.11 -0.48 -13.03
CA TYR A 182 -3.66 0.07 -14.28
C TYR A 182 -3.10 -0.61 -15.52
N SER A 183 -1.78 -0.83 -15.56
CA SER A 183 -1.14 -1.47 -16.71
C SER A 183 -1.65 -2.91 -16.90
N PHE A 184 -1.88 -3.65 -15.82
CA PHE A 184 -2.51 -4.96 -15.87
C PHE A 184 -3.92 -4.89 -16.47
N SER A 185 -4.79 -4.07 -15.90
CA SER A 185 -6.19 -3.94 -16.34
C SER A 185 -6.32 -3.51 -17.80
N LEU A 186 -5.48 -2.56 -18.23
CA LEU A 186 -5.45 -2.12 -19.63
C LEU A 186 -4.89 -3.21 -20.56
N SER A 187 -3.92 -4.01 -20.11
CA SER A 187 -3.40 -5.13 -20.90
C SER A 187 -4.46 -6.22 -21.11
N LEU A 188 -5.31 -6.46 -20.11
CA LEU A 188 -6.46 -7.36 -20.23
C LEU A 188 -7.50 -6.82 -21.22
N ILE A 189 -7.85 -5.54 -21.11
CA ILE A 189 -8.82 -4.88 -22.01
C ILE A 189 -8.36 -4.92 -23.47
N GLN A 190 -7.08 -4.63 -23.70
CA GLN A 190 -6.51 -4.56 -25.05
C GLN A 190 -6.17 -5.95 -25.62
N GLY A 191 -6.25 -7.00 -24.81
CA GLY A 191 -5.87 -8.36 -25.20
C GLY A 191 -4.37 -8.53 -25.45
N THR A 192 -3.54 -7.63 -24.90
CA THR A 192 -2.07 -7.67 -25.01
C THR A 192 -1.42 -8.45 -23.87
N TYR A 193 -2.20 -8.78 -22.83
CA TYR A 193 -1.78 -9.66 -21.76
C TYR A 193 -1.67 -11.11 -22.27
N VAL A 194 -0.47 -11.68 -22.17
CA VAL A 194 -0.20 -13.09 -22.43
C VAL A 194 0.26 -13.69 -21.12
N SER A 195 -0.54 -14.60 -20.56
CA SER A 195 -0.12 -15.31 -19.34
C SER A 195 1.08 -16.21 -19.64
N ASN A 196 2.04 -16.27 -18.70
CA ASN A 196 3.20 -17.16 -18.82
C ASN A 196 2.84 -18.64 -19.03
N ASN A 197 1.64 -19.07 -18.61
CA ASN A 197 1.18 -20.44 -18.82
C ASN A 197 0.80 -20.69 -20.29
N GLN A 198 0.25 -19.69 -20.99
CA GLN A 198 -0.05 -19.81 -22.42
C GLN A 198 1.20 -19.78 -23.29
N SER A 199 2.19 -18.94 -22.96
CA SER A 199 3.49 -18.95 -23.66
C SER A 199 4.24 -20.26 -23.45
N ASN A 200 4.27 -20.79 -22.23
CA ASN A 200 4.88 -22.10 -21.94
C ASN A 200 4.19 -23.26 -22.69
N ARG A 201 2.86 -23.25 -22.79
CA ARG A 201 2.11 -24.25 -23.57
C ARG A 201 2.35 -24.13 -25.09
N ALA A 202 2.47 -22.92 -25.61
CA ALA A 202 2.82 -22.70 -27.00
C ALA A 202 4.24 -23.22 -27.32
N ASN A 203 5.21 -22.93 -26.43
CA ASN A 203 6.57 -23.44 -26.55
C ASN A 203 6.63 -24.97 -26.44
N TYR A 204 5.87 -25.59 -25.52
CA TYR A 204 5.79 -27.04 -25.41
C TYR A 204 5.22 -27.69 -26.68
N ARG A 205 4.13 -27.14 -27.24
CA ARG A 205 3.55 -27.63 -28.51
C ARG A 205 4.53 -27.51 -29.68
N SER A 206 5.22 -26.37 -29.80
CA SER A 206 6.24 -26.13 -30.81
C SER A 206 7.40 -27.13 -30.72
N ASN A 207 7.87 -27.40 -29.49
CA ASN A 207 8.97 -28.34 -29.29
C ASN A 207 8.59 -29.78 -29.61
N ASN A 208 7.34 -30.19 -29.35
CA ASN A 208 6.87 -31.53 -29.71
C ASN A 208 6.65 -31.69 -31.22
N SER A 209 6.13 -30.69 -31.93
CA SER A 209 5.94 -30.80 -33.39
C SER A 209 7.26 -30.95 -34.16
N ASN A 210 8.37 -30.42 -33.63
CA ASN A 210 9.69 -30.52 -34.25
C ASN A 210 10.41 -31.84 -33.95
N GLN A 211 9.84 -32.74 -33.13
CA GLN A 211 10.38 -34.08 -32.85
C GLN A 211 9.71 -35.18 -33.70
N ASP A 212 8.59 -34.86 -34.33
CA ASP A 212 7.80 -35.78 -35.17
C ASP A 212 8.12 -35.63 -36.67
N GLU A 213 9.09 -34.77 -37.03
CA GLU A 213 9.68 -34.60 -38.38
C GLU A 213 11.09 -35.19 -38.45
#